data_AF-A0A645D108-F1
#
_entry.id   AF-A0A645D108-F1
#
_cell.length_a   1.000
_cell.length_b   1.000
_cell.length_c   1.000
_cell.angle_alpha   90.00
_cell.angle_beta   90.00
_cell.angle_gamma   90.00
#
_symmetry.space_group_name_H-M   'P 1'
#
loop_
_entity.id
_entity.type
_entity.pdbx_description
1 polymer ?
#
loop_
_entity_poly.entity_id
_entity_poly.type
_entity_poly.pdbx_seq_one_letter_code
_entity_poly.pdbx_strand_id
1 'polypeptide(L)' 'MTNTQVVDNLMFIAALQQLTVLAVKTGMTEQESEKVKKELERRLRPTVITLN' A
#
# COMPACT_ATOMS: atom_id res chain seq x y z
N MET A 1 -18.04 5.26 4.25
CA MET A 1 -16.77 4.86 4.89
C MET A 1 -16.96 4.87 6.40
N THR A 2 -16.71 3.75 7.08
CA THR A 2 -16.71 3.64 8.55
C THR A 2 -15.37 4.10 9.12
N ASN A 3 -15.29 4.36 10.43
CA ASN A 3 -14.02 4.73 11.08
C ASN A 3 -12.92 3.67 10.87
N THR A 4 -13.27 2.38 10.92
CA THR A 4 -12.33 1.28 10.63
C THR A 4 -11.83 1.35 9.19
N GLN A 5 -12.74 1.57 8.22
CA GLN A 5 -12.35 1.72 6.81
C GLN A 5 -11.42 2.92 6.59
N VAL A 6 -11.64 4.03 7.29
CA VAL A 6 -10.76 5.20 7.22
C VAL A 6 -9.36 4.87 7.77
N VAL A 7 -9.27 4.18 8.91
CA VAL A 7 -8.00 3.78 9.50
C VAL A 7 -7.24 2.81 8.60
N ASP A 8 -7.91 1.80 8.05
CA ASP A 8 -7.29 0.83 7.13
C ASP A 8 -6.77 1.51 5.86
N ASN A 9 -7.52 2.49 5.34
CA ASN A 9 -7.12 3.27 4.18
C ASN A 9 -5.89 4.15 4.47
N LEU A 10 -5.83 4.80 5.64
CA LEU A 10 -4.68 5.60 6.06
C LEU A 10 -3.44 4.73 6.28
N MET A 11 -3.61 3.56 6.90
CA MET A 11 -2.53 2.58 7.08
C MET A 11 -1.99 2.09 5.75
N PHE A 12 -2.87 1.84 4.77
CA PHE A 12 -2.47 1.43 3.43
C PHE A 12 -1.64 2.51 2.72
N ILE A 13 -2.09 3.77 2.75
CA ILE A 13 -1.36 4.90 2.15
C ILE A 13 0.02 5.07 2.80
N ALA A 14 0.10 5.00 4.13
CA ALA A 14 1.38 5.09 4.85
C ALA A 14 2.33 3.95 4.46
N ALA A 15 1.82 2.73 4.33
CA ALA A 15 2.62 1.58 3.90
C ALA A 15 3.15 1.73 2.47
N LEU A 16 2.36 2.31 1.54
CA LEU A 16 2.81 2.61 0.19
C LEU A 16 3.94 3.64 0.18
N GLN A 17 3.83 4.71 0.96
CA GLN A 17 4.90 5.72 1.07
C GLN A 17 6.20 5.11 1.60
N GLN A 18 6.10 4.24 2.61
CA GLN A 18 7.27 3.52 3.15
C GLN A 18 7.88 2.58 2.11
N LEU A 19 7.06 1.87 1.33
CA LEU A 19 7.51 1.02 0.24
C LEU A 19 8.26 1.83 -0.82
N THR A 20 7.77 3.02 -1.19
CA THR A 20 8.46 3.90 -2.15
C THR A 20 9.83 4.31 -1.63
N VAL A 21 9.91 4.75 -0.37
CA VAL A 21 11.20 5.13 0.25
C VAL A 21 12.15 3.93 0.32
N LEU A 22 11.64 2.76 0.70
CA LEU A 22 12.43 1.54 0.77
C LEU A 22 12.96 1.13 -0.61
N ALA A 23 12.11 1.14 -1.63
CA ALA A 23 12.47 0.77 -2.99
C ALA A 23 13.59 1.65 -3.54
N VAL A 24 13.53 2.96 -3.29
CA VAL A 24 14.60 3.89 -3.66
C VAL A 24 15.90 3.59 -2.90
N LYS A 25 15.80 3.30 -1.59
CA LYS A 25 16.97 3.08 -0.73
C LYS A 25 17.69 1.76 -1.03
N THR A 26 16.96 0.71 -1.40
CA THR A 26 17.50 -0.64 -1.62
C THR A 26 17.67 -0.99 -3.09
N GLY A 27 17.21 -0.13 -4.01
CA GLY A 27 17.23 -0.41 -5.45
C GLY A 27 16.27 -1.54 -5.84
N MET A 28 15.12 -1.65 -5.17
CA MET A 28 14.12 -2.68 -5.52
C MET A 28 13.70 -2.54 -6.97
N THR A 29 13.56 -3.68 -7.62
CA THR A 29 12.97 -3.75 -8.95
C THR A 29 11.46 -3.51 -8.87
N GLU A 30 10.89 -3.05 -9.98
CA GLU A 30 9.45 -2.80 -10.08
C GLU A 30 8.60 -4.06 -9.83
N GLN A 31 9.13 -5.24 -10.16
CA GLN A 31 8.47 -6.52 -9.86
C GLN A 31 8.41 -6.84 -8.37
N GLU A 32 9.43 -6.43 -7.61
CA GLU A 32 9.47 -6.64 -6.16
C GLU A 32 8.55 -5.67 -5.44
N SER A 33 8.53 -4.40 -5.84
CA SER A 33 7.61 -3.41 -5.27
C SER A 33 6.15 -3.76 -5.55
N GLU A 34 5.81 -4.23 -6.76
CA GLU A 34 4.46 -4.68 -7.09
C GLU A 34 4.02 -5.93 -6.29
N LYS A 35 4.92 -6.87 -6.01
CA LYS A 35 4.62 -8.00 -5.11
C LYS A 35 4.28 -7.53 -3.70
N VAL A 36 5.06 -6.60 -3.16
CA VAL A 36 4.83 -6.05 -1.82
C VAL A 36 3.53 -5.26 -1.77
N LYS A 37 3.24 -4.46 -2.80
CA LYS A 37 1.98 -3.71 -2.93
C LYS A 37 0.76 -4.64 -2.91
N LYS A 38 0.76 -5.72 -3.71
CA LYS A 38 -0.32 -6.72 -3.72
C LYS A 38 -0.52 -7.39 -2.37
N GLU A 39 0.56 -7.66 -1.64
CA GLU A 39 0.49 -8.22 -0.30
C GLU A 39 -0.08 -7.21 0.71
N LEU A 40 0.26 -5.92 0.59
CA LEU A 40 -0.33 -4.84 1.40
C LEU A 40 -1.84 -4.71 1.12
N GLU A 41 -2.25 -4.75 -0.15
CA GLU A 41 -3.67 -4.72 -0.55
C GLU A 41 -4.45 -5.91 0.05
N ARG A 42 -3.86 -7.12 0.02
CA ARG A 42 -4.48 -8.32 0.58
C ARG A 42 -4.67 -8.26 2.10
N ARG A 43 -3.69 -7.68 2.82
CA ARG A 43 -3.71 -7.59 4.29
C ARG A 43 -4.61 -6.49 4.80
N LEU A 44 -4.50 -5.31 4.23
CA LEU A 44 -5.20 -4.12 4.71
C LEU A 44 -6.59 -3.96 4.10
N ARG A 45 -6.88 -4.69 3.01
CA ARG A 45 -8.16 -4.66 2.29
C ARG A 45 -8.70 -3.23 2.16
N PRO A 46 -7.88 -2.29 1.66
CA PRO A 46 -8.26 -0.89 1.60
C PRO A 46 -9.52 -0.77 0.75
N THR A 47 -10.45 0.06 1.21
CA THR A 47 -11.68 0.37 0.47
C THR A 47 -11.49 1.52 -0.52
N VAL A 48 -10.25 2.01 -0.67
CA VAL A 48 -9.88 3.14 -1.56
C VAL A 48 -10.00 2.78 -3.05
N ILE A 49 -10.09 1.50 -3.44
CA ILE A 49 -10.04 1.11 -4.86
C ILE A 49 -11.43 1.14 -5.51
N THR A 50 -11.84 2.35 -5.91
CA THR A 50 -12.39 2.67 -7.24
C THR A 50 -12.03 4.11 -7.57
N LEU A 51 -10.73 4.37 -7.77
CA LEU A 51 -10.31 5.51 -8.58
C LEU A 51 -10.04 4.96 -9.98
N ASN A 52 -11.09 5.03 -10.82
CA ASN A 52 -10.98 4.92 -12.27
C ASN A 52 -10.07 6.02 -12.82
#